data_AF-A0AA35TXM8-F1
#
_entry.id   AF-A0AA35TXM8-F1
#
_cell.length_a   1.000
_cell.length_b   1.000
_cell.length_c   1.000
_cell.angle_alpha   90.00
_cell.angle_beta   90.00
_cell.angle_gamma   90.00
#
_symmetry.space_group_name_H-M   'P 1'
#
loop_
_entity.id
_entity.type
_entity.pdbx_description
1 polymer ?
#
loop_
_entity_poly.entity_id
_entity_poly.type
_entity_poly.pdbx_seq_one_letter_code
_entity_poly.pdbx_strand_id
1 'polypeptide(L)'
;MPAGPVRIGGFGGAEGLASYLREERIGLLIDATHPFATRISAQARDAAREAGAARLVIVRPPWRPLPGDRWIDVDTVEEAAAAIPAEARRVFLTVGVRSLAPFAGRPDLWFLVRLVDEPAEPIPLAQHRLICARGPFAEADERALLEAHGIDCLVTRASGGDATVAKLAAARALGLPVVMHLDR
;
A
#
# COMPACT_ATOMS: atom_id res chain seq x y z
N MET A 1 16.76 1.15 -8.31
CA MET A 1 16.70 -0.27 -8.73
C MET A 1 17.65 -1.08 -7.86
N PRO A 2 17.36 -2.35 -7.54
CA PRO A 2 18.29 -3.20 -6.81
C PRO A 2 19.58 -3.41 -7.61
N ALA A 3 20.68 -3.75 -6.94
CA ALA A 3 21.92 -4.11 -7.61
C ALA A 3 21.76 -5.43 -8.40
N GLY A 4 22.36 -5.48 -9.58
CA GLY A 4 22.33 -6.66 -10.47
C GLY A 4 21.37 -6.54 -11.65
N PRO A 5 21.25 -7.61 -12.47
CA PRO A 5 20.32 -7.67 -13.59
C PRO A 5 18.87 -7.50 -13.14
N VAL A 6 18.10 -6.71 -13.88
CA VAL A 6 16.69 -6.43 -13.56
C VAL A 6 15.81 -7.00 -14.66
N ARG A 7 14.80 -7.77 -14.26
CA ARG A 7 13.68 -8.16 -15.11
C ARG A 7 12.41 -7.40 -14.71
N ILE A 8 11.69 -6.87 -15.69
CA ILE A 8 10.40 -6.17 -15.49
C ILE A 8 9.31 -6.96 -16.23
N GLY A 9 8.17 -7.20 -15.56
CA GLY A 9 7.03 -7.93 -16.10
C GLY A 9 6.64 -9.13 -15.24
N GLY A 10 5.42 -9.65 -15.43
CA GLY A 10 4.96 -10.84 -14.72
C GLY A 10 5.72 -12.11 -15.12
N PHE A 11 5.58 -13.15 -14.31
CA PHE A 11 6.13 -14.49 -14.58
C PHE A 11 5.10 -15.45 -15.19
N GLY A 12 3.85 -15.04 -15.37
CA GLY A 12 2.78 -15.94 -15.84
C GLY A 12 2.21 -16.86 -14.75
N GLY A 13 2.25 -16.43 -13.48
CA GLY A 13 1.77 -17.22 -12.34
C GLY A 13 2.88 -18.05 -11.70
N ALA A 14 2.48 -19.04 -10.89
CA ALA A 14 3.42 -19.90 -10.16
C ALA A 14 4.23 -20.79 -11.12
N GLU A 15 3.59 -21.41 -12.10
CA GLU A 15 4.24 -22.31 -13.08
C GLU A 15 5.32 -21.58 -13.88
N GLY A 16 5.00 -20.39 -14.43
CA GLY A 16 5.98 -19.65 -15.20
C GLY A 16 7.11 -19.08 -14.34
N LEU A 17 6.86 -18.78 -13.05
CA LEU A 17 7.93 -18.47 -12.10
C LEU A 17 8.80 -19.71 -11.81
N ALA A 18 8.22 -20.90 -11.69
CA ALA A 18 8.96 -22.14 -11.47
C ALA A 18 9.87 -22.47 -12.67
N SER A 19 9.35 -22.32 -13.89
CA SER A 19 10.14 -22.46 -15.13
C SER A 19 11.31 -21.49 -15.15
N TYR A 20 11.07 -20.21 -14.83
CA TYR A 20 12.12 -19.20 -14.76
C TYR A 20 13.21 -19.57 -13.73
N LEU A 21 12.81 -20.02 -12.53
CA LEU A 21 13.77 -20.43 -11.50
C LEU A 21 14.66 -21.59 -11.98
N ARG A 22 14.12 -22.56 -12.73
CA ARG A 22 14.90 -23.69 -13.28
C ARG A 22 15.83 -23.27 -14.41
N GLU A 23 15.31 -22.51 -15.37
CA GLU A 23 16.05 -22.05 -16.55
C GLU A 23 17.25 -21.19 -16.16
N GLU A 24 17.05 -20.27 -15.21
CA GLU A 24 18.09 -19.39 -14.68
C GLU A 24 18.94 -20.05 -13.57
N ARG A 25 18.65 -21.31 -13.22
CA ARG A 25 19.33 -22.08 -12.16
C ARG A 25 19.38 -21.36 -10.81
N ILE A 26 18.28 -20.73 -10.44
CA ILE A 26 18.15 -19.97 -9.19
C ILE A 26 17.90 -20.93 -8.02
N GLY A 27 18.88 -21.07 -7.13
CA GLY A 27 18.77 -21.94 -5.94
C GLY A 27 18.11 -21.30 -4.72
N LEU A 28 17.97 -19.97 -4.68
CA LEU A 28 17.38 -19.22 -3.58
C LEU A 28 16.50 -18.08 -4.11
N LEU A 29 15.23 -18.09 -3.73
CA LEU A 29 14.27 -17.00 -3.95
C LEU A 29 14.11 -16.17 -2.68
N ILE A 30 14.48 -14.90 -2.73
CA ILE A 30 14.20 -13.94 -1.66
C ILE A 30 12.92 -13.18 -2.03
N ASP A 31 11.83 -13.49 -1.33
CA ASP A 31 10.55 -12.79 -1.44
C ASP A 31 10.58 -11.54 -0.56
N ALA A 32 10.93 -10.40 -1.18
CA ALA A 32 10.88 -9.06 -0.60
C ALA A 32 9.72 -8.24 -1.19
N THR A 33 8.62 -8.91 -1.57
CA THR A 33 7.43 -8.21 -2.07
C THR A 33 6.73 -7.44 -0.94
N HIS A 34 5.85 -6.51 -1.30
CA HIS A 34 5.11 -5.72 -0.32
C HIS A 34 4.26 -6.65 0.58
N PRO A 35 4.12 -6.39 1.90
CA PRO A 35 3.42 -7.32 2.81
C PRO A 35 1.98 -7.67 2.40
N PHE A 36 1.28 -6.73 1.75
CA PHE A 36 -0.07 -6.90 1.20
C PHE A 36 -0.08 -7.47 -0.24
N ALA A 37 1.04 -7.99 -0.74
CA ALA A 37 1.16 -8.60 -2.08
C ALA A 37 0.91 -10.13 -2.02
N THR A 38 -0.14 -10.53 -1.30
CA THR A 38 -0.47 -11.93 -0.95
C THR A 38 -0.44 -12.88 -2.14
N ARG A 39 -0.98 -12.46 -3.30
CA ARG A 39 -1.02 -13.28 -4.52
C ARG A 39 0.37 -13.66 -5.04
N ILE A 40 1.28 -12.69 -5.19
CA ILE A 40 2.62 -12.99 -5.72
C ILE A 40 3.45 -13.73 -4.68
N SER A 41 3.28 -13.47 -3.39
CA SER A 41 3.96 -14.22 -2.34
C SER A 41 3.52 -15.69 -2.30
N ALA A 42 2.22 -15.97 -2.51
CA ALA A 42 1.72 -17.34 -2.66
C ALA A 42 2.29 -18.01 -3.92
N GLN A 43 2.28 -17.31 -5.06
CA GLN A 43 2.88 -17.81 -6.29
C GLN A 43 4.38 -18.10 -6.14
N ALA A 44 5.12 -17.23 -5.44
CA ALA A 44 6.54 -17.42 -5.13
C ALA A 44 6.80 -18.63 -4.25
N ARG A 45 5.94 -18.89 -3.25
CA ARG A 45 6.00 -20.10 -2.42
C ARG A 45 5.85 -21.36 -3.27
N ASP A 46 4.80 -21.39 -4.09
CA ASP A 46 4.45 -22.58 -4.86
C ASP A 46 5.50 -22.85 -5.95
N ALA A 47 5.97 -21.79 -6.62
CA ALA A 47 7.04 -21.86 -7.62
C ALA A 47 8.38 -22.35 -7.03
N ALA A 48 8.79 -21.82 -5.88
CA ALA A 48 10.03 -22.24 -5.23
C ALA A 48 9.99 -23.73 -4.84
N ARG A 49 8.84 -24.19 -4.31
CA ARG A 49 8.62 -25.60 -4.00
C ARG A 49 8.73 -26.48 -5.24
N GLU A 50 8.12 -26.06 -6.35
CA GLU A 50 8.11 -26.83 -7.59
C GLU A 50 9.48 -26.84 -8.29
N ALA A 51 10.25 -25.76 -8.18
CA ALA A 51 11.60 -25.65 -8.75
C ALA A 51 12.69 -26.27 -7.86
N GLY A 52 12.36 -26.67 -6.62
CA GLY A 52 13.35 -27.15 -5.65
C GLY A 52 14.27 -26.04 -5.11
N ALA A 53 13.84 -24.77 -5.21
CA ALA A 53 14.60 -23.62 -4.72
C ALA A 53 14.27 -23.34 -3.24
N ALA A 54 15.27 -22.93 -2.46
CA ALA A 54 15.02 -22.41 -1.12
C ALA A 54 14.26 -21.08 -1.23
N ARG A 55 13.38 -20.78 -0.27
CA ARG A 55 12.66 -19.51 -0.20
C ARG A 55 12.86 -18.85 1.15
N LEU A 56 13.30 -17.59 1.12
CA LEU A 56 13.35 -16.70 2.27
C LEU A 56 12.33 -15.58 2.06
N VAL A 57 11.53 -15.27 3.09
CA VAL A 57 10.55 -14.18 3.06
C VAL A 57 11.01 -13.08 3.98
N ILE A 58 11.13 -11.86 3.45
CA ILE A 58 11.50 -10.68 4.22
C ILE A 58 10.28 -9.79 4.35
N VAL A 59 9.66 -9.81 5.53
CA VAL A 59 8.49 -8.99 5.85
C VAL A 59 8.83 -8.03 6.98
N ARG A 60 8.42 -6.78 6.81
CA ARG A 60 8.53 -5.74 7.83
C ARG A 60 7.31 -5.83 8.76
N PRO A 61 7.47 -5.64 10.08
CA PRO A 61 6.34 -5.61 10.98
C PRO A 61 5.41 -4.42 10.65
N PRO A 62 4.09 -4.56 10.90
CA PRO A 62 3.17 -3.43 10.78
C PRO A 62 3.58 -2.33 11.76
N TRP A 63 3.26 -1.08 11.41
CA TRP A 63 3.44 0.04 12.34
C TRP A 63 2.57 -0.17 13.58
N ARG A 64 3.01 0.39 14.71
CA ARG A 64 2.27 0.43 15.95
C ARG A 64 1.89 1.87 16.28
N PRO A 65 0.71 2.11 16.88
CA PRO A 65 0.31 3.45 17.26
C PRO A 65 1.25 4.02 18.33
N LEU A 66 1.56 5.30 18.20
CA LEU A 66 2.31 6.11 19.14
C LEU A 66 1.36 7.04 19.93
N PRO A 67 1.79 7.61 21.07
CA PRO A 67 1.00 8.63 21.76
C PRO A 67 0.59 9.78 20.83
N GLY A 68 -0.70 10.11 20.84
CA GLY A 68 -1.30 11.13 19.97
C GLY A 68 -1.84 10.60 18.63
N ASP A 69 -1.53 9.36 18.25
CA ASP A 69 -2.16 8.73 17.10
C ASP A 69 -3.65 8.47 17.36
N ARG A 70 -4.49 8.75 16.36
CA ARG A 70 -5.94 8.52 16.39
C ARG A 70 -6.33 7.46 15.37
N TRP A 71 -5.88 6.22 15.59
CA TRP A 71 -6.11 5.13 14.63
C TRP A 71 -7.49 4.50 14.80
N ILE A 72 -8.09 4.14 13.67
CA ILE A 72 -9.30 3.32 13.55
C ILE A 72 -8.88 2.07 12.79
N ASP A 73 -8.62 1.00 13.52
CA ASP A 73 -8.18 -0.27 12.96
C ASP A 73 -9.35 -1.00 12.29
N VAL A 74 -9.14 -1.43 11.04
CA VAL A 74 -10.11 -2.20 10.25
C VAL A 74 -9.41 -3.34 9.52
N ASP A 75 -10.12 -4.43 9.27
CA ASP A 75 -9.53 -5.63 8.68
C ASP A 75 -9.69 -5.64 7.15
N THR A 76 -10.73 -4.99 6.62
CA THR A 76 -11.00 -4.93 5.17
C THR A 76 -11.01 -3.52 4.61
N VAL A 77 -10.90 -3.41 3.28
CA VAL A 77 -10.99 -2.12 2.58
C VAL A 77 -12.42 -1.57 2.55
N GLU A 78 -13.42 -2.46 2.55
CA GLU A 78 -14.84 -2.11 2.67
C GLU A 78 -15.11 -1.48 4.04
N GLU A 79 -14.61 -2.09 5.12
CA GLU A 79 -14.66 -1.50 6.46
C GLU A 79 -13.90 -0.17 6.51
N ALA A 80 -12.78 -0.04 5.81
CA ALA A 80 -12.04 1.22 5.74
C ALA A 80 -12.86 2.36 5.14
N ALA A 81 -13.64 2.09 4.08
CA ALA A 81 -14.55 3.07 3.48
C ALA A 81 -15.72 3.44 4.42
N ALA A 82 -16.23 2.46 5.18
CA ALA A 82 -17.30 2.67 6.15
C ALA A 82 -16.83 3.38 7.44
N ALA A 83 -15.58 3.18 7.85
CA ALA A 83 -15.00 3.72 9.08
C ALA A 83 -14.53 5.18 8.96
N ILE A 84 -14.60 5.79 7.77
CA ILE A 84 -14.31 7.21 7.60
C ILE A 84 -15.31 8.02 8.46
N PRO A 85 -14.83 8.91 9.35
CA PRO A 85 -15.70 9.71 10.21
C PRO A 85 -16.75 10.50 9.42
N ALA A 86 -17.96 10.64 10.00
CA ALA A 86 -19.09 11.27 9.30
C ALA A 86 -18.88 12.77 9.01
N GLU A 87 -18.09 13.44 9.84
CA GLU A 87 -17.67 14.82 9.69
C GLU A 87 -16.58 15.03 8.65
N ALA A 88 -15.89 13.96 8.24
CA ALA A 88 -14.86 14.04 7.21
C ALA A 88 -15.46 14.45 5.85
N ARG A 89 -14.69 15.21 5.10
CA ARG A 89 -15.04 15.71 3.76
C ARG A 89 -13.90 15.50 2.77
N ARG A 90 -12.65 15.44 3.24
CA ARG A 90 -11.44 15.45 2.41
C ARG A 90 -10.45 14.39 2.88
N VAL A 91 -10.46 13.26 2.18
CA VAL A 91 -9.77 12.05 2.63
C VAL A 91 -8.52 11.78 1.80
N PHE A 92 -7.41 11.48 2.45
CA PHE A 92 -6.19 11.05 1.77
C PHE A 92 -6.11 9.52 1.70
N LEU A 93 -6.19 8.96 0.49
CA LEU A 93 -6.09 7.54 0.22
C LEU A 93 -4.66 7.15 -0.18
N THR A 94 -4.08 6.26 0.61
CA THR A 94 -2.77 5.63 0.34
C THR A 94 -2.84 4.10 0.31
N VAL A 95 -4.01 3.58 -0.06
CA VAL A 95 -4.35 2.15 -0.10
C VAL A 95 -4.00 1.45 -1.42
N GLY A 96 -3.48 2.19 -2.41
CA GLY A 96 -3.12 1.65 -3.73
C GLY A 96 -4.31 1.39 -4.65
N VAL A 97 -4.04 1.29 -5.95
CA VAL A 97 -5.07 1.32 -7.02
C VAL A 97 -6.12 0.21 -6.90
N ARG A 98 -5.72 -1.01 -6.53
CA ARG A 98 -6.62 -2.17 -6.43
C ARG A 98 -7.60 -2.10 -5.25
N SER A 99 -7.44 -1.12 -4.37
CA SER A 99 -8.23 -0.96 -3.16
C SER A 99 -9.09 0.31 -3.20
N LEU A 100 -9.27 0.94 -4.37
CA LEU A 100 -10.04 2.19 -4.48
C LEU A 100 -11.54 1.97 -4.67
N ALA A 101 -11.96 0.81 -5.20
CA ALA A 101 -13.36 0.57 -5.58
C ALA A 101 -14.38 0.77 -4.43
N PRO A 102 -14.12 0.34 -3.17
CA PRO A 102 -15.07 0.54 -2.08
C PRO A 102 -15.35 2.01 -1.75
N PHE A 103 -14.39 2.91 -2.03
CA PHE A 103 -14.56 4.35 -1.79
C PHE A 103 -15.44 5.04 -2.85
N ALA A 104 -15.73 4.37 -3.97
CA ALA A 104 -16.64 4.88 -5.01
C ALA A 104 -18.06 5.11 -4.49
N GLY A 105 -18.48 4.36 -3.46
CA GLY A 105 -19.79 4.50 -2.81
C GLY A 105 -19.93 5.72 -1.88
N ARG A 106 -18.92 6.60 -1.83
CA ARG A 106 -18.89 7.80 -0.98
C ARG A 106 -18.81 9.09 -1.81
N PRO A 107 -19.88 9.45 -2.57
CA PRO A 107 -19.91 10.67 -3.36
C PRO A 107 -19.95 11.95 -2.51
N ASP A 108 -20.15 11.82 -1.19
CA ASP A 108 -20.08 12.88 -0.19
C ASP A 108 -18.65 13.31 0.14
N LEU A 109 -17.65 12.56 -0.30
CA LEU A 109 -16.24 12.78 0.00
C LEU A 109 -15.45 13.20 -1.22
N TRP A 110 -14.48 14.09 -1.00
CA TRP A 110 -13.40 14.38 -1.93
C TRP A 110 -12.14 13.61 -1.55
N PHE A 111 -11.47 12.99 -2.52
CA PHE A 111 -10.30 12.15 -2.27
C PHE A 111 -9.01 12.73 -2.85
N LEU A 112 -7.98 12.87 -2.03
CA LEU A 112 -6.60 12.88 -2.53
C LEU A 112 -6.16 11.43 -2.64
N VAL A 113 -5.67 11.01 -3.80
CA VAL A 113 -5.20 9.64 -4.03
C VAL A 113 -3.71 9.69 -4.33
N ARG A 114 -2.89 8.95 -3.58
CA ARG A 114 -1.49 8.73 -3.93
C ARG A 114 -1.24 7.33 -4.44
N LEU A 115 -0.76 7.25 -5.68
CA LEU A 115 -0.25 6.03 -6.30
C LEU A 115 1.26 6.20 -6.58
N VAL A 116 1.94 5.08 -6.78
CA VAL A 116 3.37 5.11 -7.15
C VAL A 116 3.52 5.43 -8.64
N ASP A 117 2.74 4.73 -9.47
CA ASP A 117 2.72 4.87 -10.91
C ASP A 117 1.28 5.20 -11.34
N GLU A 118 1.14 5.81 -12.52
CA GLU A 118 -0.17 6.16 -13.09
C GLU A 118 -0.99 4.90 -13.37
N PRO A 119 -2.29 4.86 -13.02
CA PRO A 119 -3.09 3.67 -13.23
C PRO A 119 -3.39 3.48 -14.71
N ALA A 120 -3.38 2.23 -15.18
CA ALA A 120 -3.72 1.89 -16.56
C ALA A 120 -5.20 2.12 -16.89
N GLU A 121 -6.05 2.08 -15.86
CA GLU A 121 -7.49 2.31 -15.96
C GLU A 121 -7.87 3.55 -15.14
N PRO A 122 -8.94 4.28 -15.52
CA PRO A 122 -9.43 5.40 -14.74
C PRO A 122 -9.78 5.02 -13.30
N ILE A 123 -9.50 5.94 -12.36
CA ILE A 123 -9.83 5.75 -10.96
C ILE A 123 -11.36 5.83 -10.77
N PRO A 124 -12.00 4.86 -10.09
CA PRO A 124 -13.45 4.80 -9.95
C PRO A 124 -13.98 5.73 -8.84
N LEU A 125 -13.51 6.97 -8.76
CA LEU A 125 -13.91 7.94 -7.73
C LEU A 125 -14.50 9.19 -8.36
N ALA A 126 -15.70 9.59 -7.92
CA ALA A 126 -16.41 10.74 -8.49
C ALA A 126 -15.65 12.07 -8.28
N GLN A 127 -15.09 12.27 -7.09
CA GLN A 127 -14.41 13.51 -6.70
C GLN A 127 -13.02 13.19 -6.18
N HIS A 128 -12.00 13.31 -7.03
CA HIS A 128 -10.65 13.01 -6.61
C HIS A 128 -9.57 13.85 -7.29
N ARG A 129 -8.39 13.86 -6.69
CA ARG A 129 -7.12 14.29 -7.29
C ARG A 129 -6.09 13.19 -7.13
N LEU A 130 -5.45 12.80 -8.23
CA LEU A 130 -4.35 11.84 -8.22
C LEU A 130 -2.99 12.56 -8.08
N ILE A 131 -2.13 12.02 -7.23
CA ILE A 131 -0.69 12.30 -7.21
C ILE A 131 0.07 10.99 -7.44
N CYS A 132 1.01 11.00 -8.38
CA CYS A 132 1.94 9.90 -8.60
C CYS A 132 3.26 10.25 -7.93
N ALA A 133 3.62 9.53 -6.88
CA ALA A 133 4.84 9.80 -6.12
C ALA A 133 5.38 8.53 -5.45
N ARG A 134 6.70 8.43 -5.41
CA ARG A 134 7.44 7.33 -4.76
C ARG A 134 8.26 7.88 -3.61
N GLY A 135 8.16 7.23 -2.46
CA GLY A 135 8.95 7.59 -1.28
C GLY A 135 10.44 7.26 -1.42
N PRO A 136 11.26 7.54 -0.39
CA PRO A 136 10.84 7.95 0.95
C PRO A 136 10.24 9.35 0.99
N PHE A 137 9.29 9.57 1.91
CA PHE A 137 8.67 10.88 2.15
C PHE A 137 9.16 11.48 3.47
N ALA A 138 9.35 12.80 3.51
CA ALA A 138 9.66 13.52 4.74
C ALA A 138 8.36 13.95 5.45
N GLU A 139 8.40 14.02 6.79
CA GLU A 139 7.23 14.43 7.58
C GLU A 139 6.76 15.85 7.23
N ALA A 140 7.69 16.79 7.05
CA ALA A 140 7.36 18.17 6.71
C ALA A 140 6.59 18.28 5.37
N ASP A 141 7.00 17.49 4.38
CA ASP A 141 6.34 17.45 3.07
C ASP A 141 4.95 16.81 3.16
N GLU A 142 4.81 15.73 3.93
CA GLU A 142 3.51 15.11 4.18
C GLU A 142 2.57 16.09 4.90
N ARG A 143 3.06 16.80 5.92
CA ARG A 143 2.26 17.81 6.63
C ARG A 143 1.82 18.92 5.70
N ALA A 144 2.73 19.49 4.92
CA ALA A 144 2.40 20.53 3.95
C ALA A 144 1.38 20.03 2.92
N LEU A 145 1.49 18.77 2.47
CA LEU A 145 0.54 18.16 1.55
C LEU A 145 -0.86 18.04 2.16
N LEU A 146 -0.96 17.56 3.40
CA LEU A 146 -2.21 17.42 4.15
C LEU A 146 -2.88 18.79 4.37
N GLU A 147 -2.11 19.79 4.80
CA GLU A 147 -2.59 21.17 5.02
C GLU A 147 -3.04 21.82 3.71
N ALA A 148 -2.22 21.74 2.65
CA ALA A 148 -2.52 22.35 1.34
C ALA A 148 -3.80 21.78 0.70
N HIS A 149 -4.13 20.52 0.99
CA HIS A 149 -5.35 19.89 0.51
C HIS A 149 -6.46 19.88 1.55
N GLY A 150 -6.29 20.48 2.73
CA GLY A 150 -7.27 20.49 3.81
C GLY A 150 -7.77 19.09 4.19
N ILE A 151 -6.85 18.12 4.27
CA ILE A 151 -7.19 16.72 4.58
C ILE A 151 -7.67 16.62 6.03
N ASP A 152 -8.79 15.93 6.23
CA ASP A 152 -9.40 15.70 7.55
C ASP A 152 -9.38 14.22 7.98
N CYS A 153 -9.04 13.29 7.09
CA CYS A 153 -8.86 11.88 7.42
C CYS A 153 -7.81 11.23 6.49
N LEU A 154 -6.94 10.39 7.05
CA LEU A 154 -6.02 9.54 6.29
C LEU A 154 -6.55 8.10 6.28
N VAL A 155 -6.60 7.47 5.11
CA VAL A 155 -6.83 6.03 4.99
C VAL A 155 -5.58 5.37 4.40
N THR A 156 -5.04 4.39 5.12
CA THR A 156 -3.79 3.75 4.74
C THR A 156 -3.75 2.28 5.10
N ARG A 157 -2.83 1.54 4.46
CA ARG A 157 -2.51 0.16 4.82
C ARG A 157 -1.37 0.12 5.82
N ALA A 158 -1.42 -0.82 6.75
CA ALA A 158 -0.37 -1.07 7.74
C ALA A 158 0.90 -1.73 7.14
N SER A 159 1.41 -1.18 6.05
CA SER A 159 2.51 -1.73 5.23
C SER A 159 3.85 -1.87 5.95
N GLY A 160 4.03 -1.16 7.08
CA GLY A 160 5.30 -1.08 7.78
C GLY A 160 6.42 -0.38 7.00
N GLY A 161 7.60 -0.34 7.61
CA GLY A 161 8.80 0.28 7.05
C GLY A 161 8.79 1.81 6.97
N ASP A 162 9.96 2.38 6.67
CA ASP A 162 10.17 3.82 6.89
C ASP A 162 9.79 4.69 5.70
N ALA A 163 9.81 4.13 4.48
CA ALA A 163 9.63 4.89 3.25
C ALA A 163 8.29 5.64 3.16
N THR A 164 7.25 5.21 3.90
CA THR A 164 5.94 5.88 3.87
C THR A 164 5.38 6.18 5.26
N VAL A 165 6.17 6.00 6.34
CA VAL A 165 5.69 6.23 7.71
C VAL A 165 5.41 7.71 7.99
N ALA A 166 6.08 8.62 7.28
CA ALA A 166 5.98 10.06 7.47
C ALA A 166 4.54 10.61 7.47
N LYS A 167 3.64 10.02 6.69
CA LYS A 167 2.22 10.40 6.65
C LYS A 167 1.50 10.21 7.98
N LEU A 168 1.91 9.22 8.77
CA LEU A 168 1.38 8.95 10.11
C LEU A 168 1.87 10.00 11.10
N ALA A 169 3.15 10.37 11.03
CA ALA A 169 3.69 11.46 11.84
C ALA A 169 3.00 12.80 11.52
N ALA A 170 2.79 13.10 10.25
CA ALA A 170 2.06 14.29 9.82
C ALA A 170 0.58 14.27 10.28
N ALA A 171 -0.12 13.15 10.13
CA ALA A 171 -1.48 12.99 10.62
C ALA A 171 -1.57 13.21 12.14
N ARG A 172 -0.63 12.64 12.91
CA ARG A 172 -0.51 12.84 14.36
C ARG A 172 -0.26 14.30 14.74
N ALA A 173 0.65 14.98 14.06
CA ALA A 173 0.95 16.40 14.30
C ALA A 173 -0.27 17.29 14.07
N LEU A 174 -1.15 16.90 13.13
CA LEU A 174 -2.39 17.61 12.81
C LEU A 174 -3.61 17.10 13.59
N GLY A 175 -3.44 16.07 14.44
CA GLY A 175 -4.55 15.46 15.19
C GLY A 175 -5.60 14.77 14.32
N LEU A 176 -5.23 14.34 13.11
CA LEU A 176 -6.15 13.72 12.16
C LEU A 176 -6.42 12.25 12.52
N PRO A 177 -7.67 11.78 12.35
CA PRO A 177 -7.97 10.35 12.38
C PRO A 177 -7.26 9.61 11.23
N VAL A 178 -6.80 8.40 11.54
CA VAL A 178 -6.17 7.49 10.57
C VAL A 178 -6.96 6.18 10.53
N VAL A 179 -7.65 5.90 9.43
CA VAL A 179 -8.22 4.57 9.20
C VAL A 179 -7.09 3.65 8.73
N MET A 180 -6.77 2.65 9.55
CA MET A 180 -5.66 1.73 9.35
C MET A 180 -6.20 0.38 8.87
N HIS A 181 -6.02 0.10 7.58
CA HIS A 181 -6.37 -1.19 6.97
C HIS A 181 -5.26 -2.22 7.22
N LEU A 182 -5.62 -3.29 7.92
CA LEU A 182 -4.68 -4.27 8.46
C LEU A 182 -4.59 -5.57 7.63
N ASP A 183 -5.62 -5.92 6.84
CA ASP A 183 -5.68 -7.13 6.00
C ASP A 183 -5.35 -8.40 6.81
N ARG A 184 -6.08 -8.57 7.94
CA ARG A 184 -5.96 -9.69 8.89
C ARG A 184 -6.86 -10.87 8.53
#